data_AF-A0A661QVU4-F1
#
_entry.id   AF-A0A661QVU4-F1
#
_cell.length_a   1.000
_cell.length_b   1.000
_cell.length_c   1.000
_cell.angle_alpha   90.00
_cell.angle_beta   90.00
_cell.angle_gamma   90.00
#
_symmetry.space_group_name_H-M   'P 1'
#
loop_
_entity.id
_entity.type
_entity.pdbx_description
1 polymer ?
#
loop_
_entity_poly.entity_id
_entity_poly.type
_entity_poly.pdbx_seq_one_letter_code
_entity_poly.pdbx_strand_id
1 'polypeptide(L)'
;MVEEKKEDSLILDKKTMDVLVANIIPASKYFEVRFDHMQDQLDGLKSDLKNLGDNVDKRFDSIKEDIDKRFEKVNKRFEQMITAINRLGDKLEHRDEKQRAFTLRMFTIAISISIIGVLGVFLRPIGVF
;
A
#
# COMPACT_ATOMS: atom_id res chain seq x y z
N MET A 1 40.37 -58.69 32.88
CA MET A 1 41.08 -57.79 33.83
C MET A 1 40.41 -56.44 33.75
N VAL A 2 39.71 -56.05 34.81
CA VAL A 2 39.10 -54.71 34.95
C VAL A 2 40.05 -53.93 35.85
N GLU A 3 40.68 -52.87 35.31
CA GLU A 3 41.49 -51.96 36.11
C GLU A 3 40.55 -51.16 37.02
N GLU A 4 40.62 -51.39 38.34
CA GLU A 4 40.07 -50.47 39.33
C GLU A 4 40.85 -49.16 39.27
N LYS A 5 40.22 -48.10 38.74
CA LYS A 5 40.68 -46.73 38.98
C LYS A 5 40.51 -46.42 40.47
N LYS A 6 41.60 -46.40 41.22
CA LYS A 6 41.64 -45.77 42.54
C LYS A 6 41.33 -44.28 42.38
N GLU A 7 40.16 -43.84 42.83
CA GLU A 7 39.91 -42.43 43.10
C GLU A 7 40.76 -42.03 44.30
N ASP A 8 41.90 -41.40 44.05
CA ASP A 8 42.67 -40.73 45.10
C ASP A 8 41.81 -39.59 45.65
N SER A 9 41.20 -39.81 46.82
CA SER A 9 40.45 -38.77 47.52
C SER A 9 41.40 -37.66 47.95
N LEU A 10 41.33 -36.51 47.29
CA LEU A 10 42.12 -35.32 47.63
C LEU A 10 41.67 -34.79 49.00
N ILE A 11 42.45 -35.06 50.04
CA ILE A 11 42.23 -34.45 51.36
C ILE A 11 42.77 -33.02 51.30
N LEU A 12 41.87 -32.03 51.23
CA LEU A 12 42.25 -30.63 51.31
C LEU A 12 42.71 -30.29 52.73
N ASP A 13 43.91 -29.72 52.86
CA ASP A 13 44.37 -29.19 54.14
C ASP A 13 43.69 -27.84 54.45
N LYS A 14 43.61 -27.50 55.74
CA LYS A 14 42.93 -26.28 56.22
C LYS A 14 43.50 -24.99 55.60
N LYS A 15 44.81 -24.91 55.36
CA LYS A 15 45.46 -23.73 54.78
C LYS A 15 45.09 -23.57 53.31
N THR A 16 45.01 -24.67 52.55
CA THR A 16 44.51 -24.66 51.18
C THR A 16 43.04 -24.23 51.13
N MET A 17 42.20 -24.72 52.06
CA MET A 17 40.81 -24.29 52.19
C MET A 17 40.69 -22.77 52.45
N ASP A 18 41.48 -22.24 53.38
CA ASP A 18 41.48 -20.80 53.71
C ASP A 18 41.89 -19.94 52.51
N VAL A 19 42.90 -20.37 51.75
CA VAL A 19 43.35 -19.69 50.52
C VAL A 19 42.28 -19.71 49.42
N LEU A 20 41.59 -20.84 49.25
CA LEU A 20 40.49 -20.93 48.29
C LEU A 20 39.31 -20.05 48.69
N VAL A 21 38.91 -20.07 49.96
CA VAL A 21 37.84 -19.21 50.49
C VAL A 21 38.19 -17.73 50.32
N ALA A 22 39.44 -17.35 50.57
CA ALA A 22 39.92 -15.98 50.37
C ALA A 22 39.85 -15.52 48.91
N ASN A 23 39.90 -16.43 47.93
CA ASN A 23 39.77 -16.12 46.51
C ASN A 23 38.32 -16.23 46.00
N ILE A 24 37.55 -17.19 46.51
CA ILE A 24 36.17 -17.45 46.05
C ILE A 24 35.21 -16.38 46.57
N ILE A 25 35.33 -15.93 47.82
CA ILE A 25 34.40 -14.93 48.38
C ILE A 25 34.44 -13.60 47.60
N PRO A 26 35.62 -13.00 47.31
CA PRO A 26 35.68 -11.79 46.49
C PRO A 26 35.19 -11.99 45.06
N ALA A 27 35.48 -13.16 44.46
CA ALA A 27 34.98 -13.50 43.13
C ALA A 27 33.44 -13.58 43.10
N SER A 28 32.82 -14.26 44.08
CA SER A 28 31.35 -14.29 44.25
C SER A 28 30.78 -12.87 44.39
N LYS A 29 31.41 -12.07 45.27
CA LYS A 29 31.29 -10.60 45.39
C LYS A 29 31.06 -9.90 44.05
N TYR A 30 32.05 -10.10 43.20
CA TYR A 30 32.15 -9.47 41.91
C TYR A 30 31.09 -9.94 40.91
N PHE A 31 30.78 -11.25 40.92
CA PHE A 31 29.74 -11.82 40.09
C PHE A 31 28.35 -11.30 40.46
N GLU A 32 28.02 -11.16 41.76
CA GLU A 32 26.75 -10.58 42.21
C GLU A 32 26.55 -9.17 41.66
N VAL A 33 27.53 -8.27 41.85
CA VAL A 33 27.44 -6.88 41.36
C VAL A 33 27.29 -6.82 39.82
N ARG A 34 28.02 -7.67 39.10
CA ARG A 34 27.89 -7.75 37.64
C ARG A 34 26.56 -8.33 37.19
N PHE A 35 26.02 -9.28 37.95
CA PHE A 35 24.72 -9.89 37.68
C PHE A 35 23.60 -8.87 37.90
N ASP A 36 23.65 -8.11 38.99
CA ASP A 36 22.71 -7.01 39.25
C ASP A 36 22.75 -5.98 38.10
N HIS A 37 23.95 -5.56 37.69
CA HIS A 37 24.09 -4.62 36.57
C HIS A 37 23.56 -5.19 35.25
N MET A 38 23.78 -6.48 34.99
CA MET A 38 23.24 -7.15 33.81
C MET A 38 21.70 -7.19 33.85
N GLN A 39 21.12 -7.42 35.03
CA GLN A 39 19.67 -7.41 35.22
C GLN A 39 19.07 -6.03 34.94
N ASP A 40 19.70 -4.95 35.46
CA ASP A 40 19.30 -3.58 35.16
C ASP A 40 19.36 -3.26 33.66
N GLN A 41 20.42 -3.72 32.97
CA GLN A 41 20.56 -3.55 31.52
C GLN A 41 19.47 -4.31 30.76
N LEU A 42 19.11 -5.52 31.19
CA LEU A 42 18.04 -6.32 30.57
C LEU A 42 16.67 -5.67 30.76
N ASP A 43 16.40 -5.10 31.93
CA ASP A 43 15.16 -4.37 32.20
C ASP A 43 15.07 -3.09 31.36
N GLY A 44 16.19 -2.37 31.22
CA GLY A 44 16.32 -1.23 30.31
C GLY A 44 16.04 -1.61 28.86
N LEU A 45 16.67 -2.68 28.37
CA LEU A 45 16.46 -3.20 27.02
C LEU A 45 15.00 -3.60 26.77
N LYS A 46 14.37 -4.26 27.75
CA LYS A 46 12.96 -4.65 27.66
C LYS A 46 12.04 -3.43 27.57
N SER A 47 12.33 -2.39 28.34
CA SER A 47 11.61 -1.12 28.29
C SER A 47 11.76 -0.44 26.92
N ASP A 48 12.99 -0.36 26.40
CA ASP A 48 13.28 0.24 25.10
C ASP A 48 12.58 -0.52 23.96
N LEU A 49 12.59 -1.85 24.01
CA LEU A 49 11.89 -2.68 23.02
C LEU A 49 10.38 -2.46 23.06
N LYS A 50 9.80 -2.34 24.26
CA LYS A 50 8.38 -2.01 24.41
C LYS A 50 8.07 -0.63 23.81
N ASN A 51 8.87 0.38 24.13
CA ASN A 51 8.71 1.73 23.61
C ASN A 51 8.86 1.79 22.08
N LEU A 52 9.78 1.00 21.53
CA LEU A 52 9.94 0.86 20.09
C LEU A 52 8.68 0.27 19.45
N GLY A 53 8.13 -0.81 20.02
CA GLY A 53 6.87 -1.40 19.56
C GLY A 53 5.73 -0.37 19.56
N ASP A 54 5.53 0.31 20.70
CA ASP A 54 4.49 1.33 20.85
C ASP A 54 4.65 2.50 19.84
N ASN A 55 5.88 2.88 19.49
CA ASN A 55 6.16 3.92 18.49
C ASN A 55 5.91 3.43 17.06
N VAL A 56 6.31 2.19 16.75
CA VAL A 56 6.03 1.56 15.45
C VAL A 56 4.53 1.47 15.22
N ASP A 57 3.76 1.02 16.21
CA ASP A 57 2.29 0.92 16.11
C ASP A 57 1.66 2.29 15.82
N LYS A 58 2.03 3.33 16.58
CA LYS A 58 1.53 4.70 16.32
C LYS A 58 1.87 5.22 14.93
N ARG A 59 3.09 4.96 14.44
CA ARG A 59 3.49 5.36 13.10
C ARG A 59 2.72 4.60 12.03
N PHE A 60 2.47 3.31 12.26
CA PHE A 60 1.70 2.48 11.35
C PHE A 60 0.25 2.95 11.25
N ASP A 61 -0.39 3.23 12.39
CA ASP A 61 -1.74 3.80 12.43
C ASP A 61 -1.81 5.15 11.70
N SER A 62 -0.84 6.04 11.94
CA SER A 62 -0.77 7.33 11.25
C SER A 62 -0.60 7.18 9.73
N ILE A 63 0.21 6.22 9.27
CA ILE A 63 0.40 5.94 7.84
C ILE A 63 -0.90 5.40 7.24
N LYS A 64 -1.60 4.50 7.95
CA LYS A 64 -2.87 3.95 7.51
C LYS A 64 -3.91 5.05 7.32
N GLU A 65 -4.06 5.95 8.30
CA GLU A 65 -4.98 7.08 8.19
C GLU A 65 -4.64 8.04 7.02
N ASP A 66 -3.35 8.30 6.77
CA ASP A 66 -2.95 9.13 5.62
C ASP A 66 -3.29 8.45 4.29
N ILE A 67 -3.02 7.14 4.18
CA ILE A 67 -3.37 6.34 3.00
C ILE A 67 -4.88 6.38 2.76
N ASP A 68 -5.70 6.16 3.79
CA ASP A 68 -7.16 6.18 3.68
C ASP A 68 -7.67 7.54 3.17
N LYS A 69 -7.18 8.65 3.74
CA LYS A 69 -7.52 10.02 3.29
C LYS A 69 -7.10 10.27 1.85
N ARG A 70 -5.92 9.83 1.45
CA ARG A 70 -5.43 9.97 0.08
C ARG A 70 -6.26 9.15 -0.90
N PHE A 71 -6.65 7.94 -0.52
CA PHE A 71 -7.48 7.07 -1.34
C PHE A 71 -8.89 7.65 -1.54
N GLU A 72 -9.51 8.18 -0.47
CA GLU A 72 -10.80 8.87 -0.56
C GLU A 72 -10.74 10.06 -1.53
N LYS A 73 -9.67 10.87 -1.44
CA LYS A 73 -9.46 11.99 -2.37
C LYS A 73 -9.28 11.53 -3.83
N VAL A 74 -8.61 10.41 -4.05
CA VAL A 74 -8.45 9.80 -5.37
C VAL A 74 -9.80 9.32 -5.90
N ASN A 75 -10.58 8.60 -5.09
CA ASN A 75 -11.93 8.15 -5.45
C ASN A 75 -12.82 9.32 -5.88
N LYS A 76 -12.85 10.40 -5.10
CA LYS A 76 -13.62 11.60 -5.44
C LYS A 76 -13.23 12.22 -6.78
N ARG A 77 -11.92 12.25 -7.10
CA ARG A 77 -11.44 12.74 -8.41
C ARG A 77 -11.85 11.80 -9.55
N PHE A 78 -11.83 10.49 -9.33
CA PHE A 78 -12.31 9.52 -10.31
C PHE A 78 -13.81 9.66 -10.56
N GLU A 79 -14.63 9.80 -9.51
CA GLU A 79 -16.07 10.04 -9.66
C GLU A 79 -16.37 11.32 -10.46
N GLN A 80 -15.63 12.39 -10.19
CA GLN A 80 -15.73 13.65 -10.95
C GLN A 80 -15.34 13.45 -12.42
N MET A 81 -14.29 12.66 -12.69
CA MET A 81 -13.85 12.34 -14.05
C MET A 81 -14.89 11.52 -14.80
N ILE A 82 -15.46 10.48 -14.17
CA ILE A 82 -16.55 9.67 -14.74
C ILE A 82 -17.75 10.56 -15.07
N THR A 83 -18.14 11.44 -14.14
CA THR A 83 -19.23 12.40 -14.37
C THR A 83 -18.95 13.32 -15.55
N ALA A 84 -17.72 13.83 -15.67
CA ALA A 84 -17.32 14.67 -16.79
C ALA A 84 -17.34 13.91 -18.12
N ILE A 85 -16.87 12.67 -18.14
CA ILE A 85 -16.90 11.79 -19.32
C ILE A 85 -18.34 11.50 -19.75
N ASN A 86 -19.23 11.15 -18.82
CA ASN A 86 -20.64 10.91 -19.13
C ASN A 86 -21.28 12.15 -19.77
N ARG A 87 -21.06 13.34 -19.18
CA ARG A 87 -21.55 14.60 -19.78
C ARG A 87 -20.98 14.89 -21.16
N LEU A 88 -19.74 14.48 -21.44
CA LEU A 88 -19.16 14.60 -22.79
C LEU A 88 -19.82 13.62 -23.76
N GLY A 89 -20.10 12.39 -23.32
CA GLY A 89 -20.87 11.39 -24.05
C GLY A 89 -22.25 11.93 -24.45
N ASP A 90 -23.03 12.39 -23.49
CA ASP A 90 -24.37 12.95 -23.72
C ASP A 90 -24.35 14.12 -24.71
N LYS A 91 -23.35 15.01 -24.59
CA LYS A 91 -23.17 16.14 -25.50
C LYS A 91 -22.79 15.69 -26.91
N LEU A 92 -21.97 14.66 -27.03
CA LEU A 92 -21.56 14.11 -28.33
C LEU A 92 -22.76 13.48 -29.03
N GLU A 93 -23.54 12.66 -28.32
CA GLU A 93 -24.74 12.01 -28.84
C GLU A 93 -25.76 13.03 -29.35
N HIS A 94 -26.06 14.06 -28.55
CA HIS A 94 -26.97 15.13 -28.97
C HIS A 94 -26.47 15.91 -30.19
N ARG A 95 -25.14 16.07 -30.33
CA ARG A 95 -24.55 16.73 -31.51
C ARG A 95 -24.62 15.82 -32.73
N ASP A 96 -24.34 14.54 -32.57
CA ASP A 96 -24.38 13.55 -33.65
C ASP A 96 -25.81 13.42 -34.22
N GLU A 97 -26.82 13.31 -33.36
CA GLU A 97 -28.23 13.25 -33.78
C GLU A 97 -28.64 14.49 -34.61
N LYS A 98 -28.26 15.69 -34.15
CA LYS A 98 -28.55 16.94 -34.87
C LYS A 98 -27.83 16.99 -36.21
N GLN A 99 -26.57 16.58 -36.27
CA GLN A 99 -25.80 16.55 -37.50
C GLN A 99 -26.36 15.54 -38.50
N ARG A 100 -26.76 14.35 -38.04
CA ARG A 100 -27.40 13.33 -38.87
C ARG A 100 -28.75 13.81 -39.41
N ALA A 101 -29.59 14.38 -38.56
CA ALA A 101 -30.89 14.93 -38.97
C ALA A 101 -30.74 16.05 -40.01
N PHE A 102 -29.79 16.96 -39.83
CA PHE A 102 -29.50 18.01 -40.79
C PHE A 102 -28.99 17.44 -42.13
N THR A 103 -28.04 16.51 -42.08
CA THR A 103 -27.47 15.86 -43.27
C THR A 103 -28.55 15.14 -44.09
N LEU A 104 -29.44 14.39 -43.42
CA LEU A 104 -30.56 13.71 -44.09
C LEU A 104 -31.53 14.69 -44.76
N ARG A 105 -31.83 15.83 -44.11
CA ARG A 105 -32.69 16.87 -44.71
C ARG A 105 -32.06 17.47 -45.96
N MET A 106 -30.77 17.81 -45.91
CA MET A 106 -30.05 18.35 -47.07
C MET A 106 -30.03 17.34 -48.23
N PHE A 107 -29.76 16.07 -47.93
CA PHE A 107 -29.77 15.01 -48.93
C PHE A 107 -31.16 14.82 -49.57
N THR A 108 -32.23 14.89 -48.77
CA THR A 108 -33.62 14.78 -49.26
C THR A 108 -33.99 15.95 -50.19
N ILE A 109 -33.58 17.18 -49.82
CA ILE A 109 -33.78 18.37 -50.66
C ILE A 109 -33.02 18.23 -51.98
N ALA A 110 -31.76 17.80 -51.92
CA ALA A 110 -30.92 17.61 -53.12
C ALA A 110 -31.51 16.56 -54.09
N ILE A 111 -31.98 15.42 -53.57
CA ILE A 111 -32.68 14.40 -54.37
C ILE A 111 -33.93 15.01 -55.03
N SER A 112 -34.74 15.76 -54.27
CA SER A 112 -35.97 16.37 -54.77
C SER A 112 -35.70 17.34 -55.92
N ILE A 113 -34.68 18.19 -55.79
CA ILE A 113 -34.26 19.14 -56.84
C ILE A 113 -33.78 18.39 -58.08
N SER A 114 -33.00 17.32 -57.91
CA SER A 114 -32.48 16.52 -59.02
C SER A 114 -33.61 15.88 -59.84
N ILE A 115 -34.63 15.30 -59.18
CA ILE A 115 -35.78 14.69 -59.86
C ILE A 115 -36.53 15.73 -60.70
N ILE A 116 -36.81 16.92 -60.15
CA ILE A 116 -37.50 18.01 -60.87
C ILE A 116 -36.68 18.45 -62.09
N GLY A 117 -35.36 18.60 -61.94
CA GLY A 117 -34.47 18.98 -63.04
C GLY A 117 -34.48 17.96 -64.18
N VAL A 118 -34.41 16.66 -63.86
CA VAL A 118 -34.46 15.58 -64.85
C VAL A 118 -35.82 15.56 -65.56
N LEU A 119 -36.93 15.68 -64.83
CA LEU A 119 -38.28 15.74 -65.41
C LEU A 119 -38.45 16.95 -66.32
N GLY A 120 -37.95 18.13 -65.94
CA GLY A 120 -38.04 19.34 -66.76
C GLY A 120 -37.30 19.21 -68.10
N VAL A 121 -36.11 18.59 -68.10
CA VAL A 121 -35.37 18.30 -69.34
C VAL A 121 -36.09 17.26 -70.20
N PHE A 122 -36.68 16.24 -69.58
CA PHE A 122 -37.40 15.16 -70.27
C PHE A 122 -38.74 15.60 -70.89
N LEU A 123 -39.46 16.53 -70.25
CA LEU A 123 -40.75 17.03 -70.75
C LEU A 123 -40.62 18.05 -71.89
N ARG A 124 -39.48 18.77 -71.96
CA ARG A 124 -39.19 19.77 -73.01
C ARG A 124 -39.38 19.27 -74.46
N PRO A 125 -38.92 18.07 -74.86
CA PRO A 125 -39.17 17.54 -76.21
C PRO A 125 -40.61 17.05 -76.44
N ILE A 126 -41.42 16.84 -75.40
CA ILE A 126 -42.80 16.32 -75.51
C ILE A 126 -43.82 17.46 -75.74
N GLY A 127 -43.40 18.73 -75.71
CA GLY A 127 -44.25 19.88 -76.06
C GLY A 127 -45.24 20.28 -74.97
N VAL A 128 -45.04 19.82 -73.73
CA VAL A 128 -45.77 20.30 -72.54
C VAL A 128 -44.92 21.41 -71.93
N PHE A 129 -45.39 22.66 -72.10
CA PHE A 129 -44.72 23.97 -71.91
C PHE A 129 -43.97 24.53 -73.12
#